data_AF-A0A2H6K1M7-F1
#
_entry.id   AF-A0A2H6K1M7-F1
#
_cell.length_a   1.000
_cell.length_b   1.000
_cell.length_c   1.000
_cell.angle_alpha   90.00
_cell.angle_beta   90.00
_cell.angle_gamma   90.00
#
_symmetry.space_group_name_H-M   'P 1'
#
loop_
_entity.id
_entity.type
_entity.pdbx_description
1 polymer ?
#
loop_
_entity_poly.entity_id
_entity_poly.type
_entity_poly.pdbx_seq_one_letter_code
_entity_poly.pdbx_strand_id
1 'polypeptide(L)'
;MAEGNILLRFIDRIGFKTLDTADSTRRMFAEASFALREQEDAVSSIMEKSAQEKEDRKKALEDRLAKIRESVSVSSEFIGEDESLEIEEREELKVPFSVRLGNILADSFSTYSKAPASFFGDIQESLYKANILMPASKYIAISVGVGVIAGASVALLAAILLSTIIGVTGFALGVVLFVPVFGITLMMAKIYPNSKVKGRSDAFGREMPFALRHMATQLSSGSGLLETMRSVSVSDYGVLSEEFKKAILEIERGATIEEAFERMNIRIDSPGLKKATRQIASTLRTGGNLANTLKIIAEEVATEMRMKLKDFIQVLNTFALMYMFITVVAPVLITTLVIAMGIAMKGLPLSADVMWILYVAFFGVAIYLSFMVKRFEPKV
;
A
#
# COMPACT_ATOMS: atom_id res chain seq x y z
N MET A 1 -12.42 -24.39 -36.51
CA MET A 1 -11.69 -23.32 -37.22
C MET A 1 -12.33 -21.98 -36.82
N ALA A 2 -12.24 -21.51 -35.57
CA ALA A 2 -11.14 -21.54 -34.59
C ALA A 2 -9.95 -20.65 -34.97
N GLU A 3 -9.69 -19.67 -34.11
CA GLU A 3 -8.37 -19.12 -33.77
C GLU A 3 -7.55 -18.47 -34.89
N GLY A 4 -8.12 -17.44 -35.51
CA GLY A 4 -7.39 -16.46 -36.32
C GLY A 4 -7.34 -15.06 -35.67
N ASN A 5 -6.15 -14.60 -35.32
CA ASN A 5 -5.78 -13.17 -35.29
C ASN A 5 -6.51 -12.22 -34.32
N ILE A 6 -6.59 -12.58 -33.02
CA ILE A 6 -6.76 -11.57 -31.95
C ILE A 6 -5.62 -10.54 -31.98
N LEU A 7 -4.38 -11.02 -32.18
CA LEU A 7 -3.17 -10.19 -32.27
C LEU A 7 -3.20 -9.20 -33.45
N LEU A 8 -3.73 -9.60 -34.61
CA LEU A 8 -3.81 -8.72 -35.78
C LEU A 8 -4.93 -7.68 -35.62
N ARG A 9 -6.06 -8.00 -34.97
CA ARG A 9 -7.06 -7.01 -34.53
C ARG A 9 -6.52 -6.02 -33.50
N PHE A 10 -5.58 -6.44 -32.66
CA PHE A 10 -4.90 -5.56 -31.71
C PHE A 10 -3.94 -4.60 -32.42
N ILE A 11 -3.19 -5.09 -33.42
CA ILE A 11 -2.31 -4.26 -34.27
C ILE A 11 -3.12 -3.26 -35.12
N ASP A 12 -4.22 -3.69 -35.76
CA ASP A 12 -5.11 -2.80 -36.52
C ASP A 12 -5.67 -1.66 -35.66
N ARG A 13 -6.00 -1.94 -34.39
CA ARG A 13 -6.49 -0.94 -33.42
C ARG A 13 -5.39 0.01 -32.91
N ILE A 14 -4.11 -0.29 -33.15
CA ILE A 14 -2.99 0.64 -32.92
C ILE A 14 -2.74 1.52 -34.17
N GLY A 15 -3.28 1.14 -35.33
CA GLY A 15 -3.22 1.93 -36.56
C GLY A 15 -3.96 3.27 -36.44
N PHE A 16 -3.27 4.36 -36.78
CA PHE A 16 -3.83 5.72 -36.81
C PHE A 16 -5.03 5.83 -37.77
N LYS A 17 -6.25 5.93 -37.22
CA LYS A 17 -7.35 6.67 -37.85
C LYS A 17 -8.08 7.54 -36.83
N THR A 18 -8.11 8.83 -37.14
CA THR A 18 -9.06 9.81 -36.61
C THR A 18 -10.46 9.61 -37.22
N LEU A 19 -11.44 10.43 -36.82
CA LEU A 19 -12.90 10.29 -37.00
C LEU A 19 -13.52 9.31 -35.97
N ASP A 20 -14.60 9.65 -35.27
CA ASP A 20 -15.34 10.91 -35.16
C ASP A 20 -15.90 11.02 -33.71
N THR A 21 -15.89 12.22 -33.12
CA THR A 21 -16.09 12.44 -31.67
C THR A 21 -17.52 12.77 -31.24
N ALA A 22 -18.49 12.78 -32.16
CA ALA A 22 -19.89 13.09 -31.86
C ALA A 22 -20.67 11.95 -31.17
N ASP A 23 -20.52 10.70 -31.64
CA ASP A 23 -21.43 9.59 -31.28
C ASP A 23 -21.03 8.78 -30.04
N SER A 24 -19.74 8.74 -29.68
CA SER A 24 -19.27 8.06 -28.46
C SER A 24 -19.88 8.68 -27.20
N THR A 25 -19.93 10.01 -27.16
CA THR A 25 -20.47 10.80 -26.05
C THR A 25 -21.96 10.51 -25.81
N ARG A 26 -22.75 10.31 -26.87
CA ARG A 26 -24.17 9.94 -26.76
C ARG A 26 -24.37 8.56 -26.14
N ARG A 27 -23.50 7.60 -26.47
CA ARG A 27 -23.53 6.27 -25.84
C ARG A 27 -23.11 6.31 -24.38
N MET A 28 -22.06 7.06 -24.04
CA MET A 28 -21.65 7.26 -22.64
C MET A 28 -22.79 7.81 -21.76
N PHE A 29 -23.58 8.78 -22.24
CA PHE A 29 -24.72 9.29 -21.45
C PHE A 29 -25.86 8.27 -21.31
N ALA A 30 -26.13 7.46 -22.34
CA ALA A 30 -27.10 6.37 -22.25
C ALA A 30 -26.64 5.29 -21.25
N GLU A 31 -25.40 4.82 -21.37
CA GLU A 31 -24.79 3.80 -20.49
C GLU A 31 -24.67 4.30 -19.04
N ALA A 32 -24.33 5.58 -18.81
CA ALA A 32 -24.35 6.17 -17.48
C ALA A 32 -25.76 6.20 -16.86
N SER A 33 -26.79 6.54 -17.64
CA SER A 33 -28.18 6.53 -17.17
C SER A 33 -28.70 5.11 -16.87
N PHE A 34 -28.18 4.09 -17.56
CA PHE A 34 -28.47 2.69 -17.32
C PHE A 34 -27.76 2.18 -16.05
N ALA A 35 -26.46 2.46 -15.91
CA ALA A 35 -25.66 2.08 -14.75
C ALA A 35 -26.15 2.71 -13.43
N LEU A 36 -26.73 3.91 -13.48
CA LEU A 36 -27.39 4.52 -12.32
C LEU A 36 -28.62 3.73 -11.87
N ARG A 37 -29.46 3.26 -12.81
CA ARG A 37 -30.62 2.40 -12.49
C ARG A 37 -30.20 1.02 -11.99
N GLU A 38 -29.16 0.44 -12.59
CA GLU A 38 -28.60 -0.84 -12.14
C GLU A 38 -28.02 -0.72 -10.70
N GLN A 39 -27.56 0.47 -10.29
CA GLN A 39 -27.22 0.74 -8.89
C GLN A 39 -28.44 0.94 -7.98
N GLU A 40 -29.53 1.56 -8.43
CA GLU A 40 -30.78 1.65 -7.65
C GLU A 40 -31.37 0.25 -7.39
N ASP A 41 -31.47 -0.59 -8.41
CA ASP A 41 -31.95 -1.98 -8.28
C ASP A 41 -31.02 -2.82 -7.39
N ALA A 42 -29.69 -2.70 -7.55
CA ALA A 42 -28.73 -3.39 -6.69
C ALA A 42 -28.85 -2.95 -5.21
N VAL A 43 -29.01 -1.65 -4.95
CA VAL A 43 -29.22 -1.12 -3.59
C VAL A 43 -30.52 -1.66 -2.97
N SER A 44 -31.59 -1.80 -3.76
CA SER A 44 -32.85 -2.39 -3.27
C SER A 44 -32.64 -3.82 -2.74
N SER A 45 -31.90 -4.67 -3.47
CA SER A 45 -31.62 -6.05 -3.07
C SER A 45 -30.68 -6.18 -1.84
N ILE A 46 -29.89 -5.14 -1.57
CA ILE A 46 -29.00 -5.06 -0.39
C ILE A 46 -29.81 -4.61 0.83
N MET A 47 -30.74 -3.68 0.67
CA MET A 47 -31.69 -3.26 1.71
C MET A 47 -32.59 -4.44 2.13
N GLU A 48 -33.04 -5.25 1.17
CA GLU A 48 -33.86 -6.44 1.43
C GLU A 48 -33.13 -7.51 2.27
N LYS A 49 -31.80 -7.59 2.19
CA LYS A 49 -30.97 -8.52 2.97
C LYS A 49 -30.60 -8.07 4.39
N SER A 50 -31.09 -6.91 4.85
CA SER A 50 -30.81 -6.38 6.19
C SER A 50 -32.06 -5.96 6.98
N ALA A 51 -33.25 -6.39 6.55
CA ALA A 51 -34.55 -5.88 7.01
C ALA A 51 -35.34 -6.79 7.97
N GLN A 52 -34.85 -7.99 8.32
CA GLN A 52 -35.59 -8.98 9.14
C GLN A 52 -35.90 -8.54 10.60
N GLU A 53 -35.44 -7.36 11.04
CA GLU A 53 -35.60 -6.86 12.41
C GLU A 53 -36.22 -5.44 12.51
N LYS A 54 -36.84 -4.92 11.43
CA LYS A 54 -37.42 -3.55 11.42
C LYS A 54 -38.82 -3.42 10.84
N GLU A 55 -39.53 -4.52 10.59
CA GLU A 55 -40.90 -4.47 10.06
C GLU A 55 -41.88 -3.74 11.00
N ASP A 56 -41.77 -3.95 12.32
CA ASP A 56 -42.58 -3.26 13.34
C ASP A 56 -42.28 -1.75 13.48
N ARG A 57 -41.10 -1.30 13.04
CA ARG A 57 -40.65 0.09 13.26
C ARG A 57 -40.86 1.02 12.05
N LYS A 58 -41.35 0.48 10.93
CA LYS A 58 -41.80 1.27 9.77
C LYS A 58 -43.15 1.95 10.04
N LYS A 59 -44.14 1.18 10.52
CA LYS A 59 -45.52 1.64 10.82
C LYS A 59 -45.63 2.73 11.90
N ALA A 60 -44.58 2.98 12.69
CA ALA A 60 -44.57 3.98 13.76
C ALA A 60 -43.86 5.31 13.40
N LEU A 61 -43.29 5.42 12.19
CA LEU A 61 -42.53 6.60 11.74
C LEU A 61 -43.11 7.29 10.51
N GLU A 62 -43.86 6.59 9.67
CA GLU A 62 -44.54 7.17 8.49
C GLU A 62 -45.55 8.26 8.90
N ASP A 63 -46.22 8.13 10.05
CA ASP A 63 -47.16 9.12 10.60
C ASP A 63 -46.49 10.39 11.19
N ARG A 64 -45.17 10.36 11.44
CA ARG A 64 -44.43 11.50 12.02
C ARG A 64 -43.71 12.38 10.99
N LEU A 65 -43.56 11.93 9.75
CA LEU A 65 -42.89 12.68 8.68
C LEU A 65 -43.79 13.72 7.98
N ALA A 66 -45.09 13.73 8.27
CA ALA A 66 -46.07 14.60 7.60
C ALA A 66 -46.16 16.04 8.15
N LYS A 67 -45.40 16.44 9.19
CA LYS A 67 -45.75 17.62 10.02
C LYS A 67 -44.69 18.69 10.28
N ILE A 68 -43.45 18.57 9.78
CA ILE A 68 -42.42 19.63 9.95
C ILE A 68 -41.66 19.85 8.64
N ARG A 69 -42.26 20.61 7.73
CA ARG A 69 -41.58 21.23 6.57
C ARG A 69 -42.16 22.62 6.26
N GLU A 70 -42.09 23.56 7.21
CA GLU A 70 -42.11 25.01 6.93
C GLU A 70 -41.72 25.88 8.15
N SER A 71 -40.43 26.22 8.26
CA SER A 71 -39.89 27.38 8.99
C SER A 71 -38.39 27.48 8.63
N VAL A 72 -37.91 28.51 7.91
CA VAL A 72 -37.53 29.86 8.42
C VAL A 72 -36.31 29.77 9.36
N SER A 73 -35.15 30.39 9.07
CA SER A 73 -34.74 31.18 7.89
C SER A 73 -33.20 31.32 7.77
N VAL A 74 -32.75 31.94 6.68
CA VAL A 74 -31.35 32.36 6.41
C VAL A 74 -30.82 33.37 7.44
N SER A 75 -29.49 33.39 7.64
CA SER A 75 -28.73 34.61 7.92
C SER A 75 -27.32 34.50 7.31
N SER A 76 -26.80 35.60 6.76
CA SER A 76 -25.50 35.71 6.06
C SER A 76 -24.94 37.15 6.19
N GLU A 77 -23.72 37.38 5.69
CA GLU A 77 -23.03 38.69 5.61
C GLU A 77 -22.57 39.28 6.97
N PHE A 78 -21.58 40.18 7.08
CA PHE A 78 -20.56 40.73 6.14
C PHE A 78 -19.21 40.82 6.95
N ILE A 79 -18.02 41.30 6.55
CA ILE A 79 -17.45 42.19 5.51
C ILE A 79 -16.02 41.63 5.23
N GLY A 80 -15.30 41.81 4.11
CA GLY A 80 -15.54 42.46 2.80
C GLY A 80 -14.21 42.54 2.01
N GLU A 81 -14.21 43.28 0.89
CA GLU A 81 -13.12 43.40 -0.11
C GLU A 81 -11.75 43.89 0.45
N ASP A 82 -10.60 43.71 -0.22
CA ASP A 82 -10.27 43.45 -1.64
C ASP A 82 -9.21 42.30 -1.79
N GLU A 83 -8.62 41.90 -2.93
CA GLU A 83 -8.46 42.53 -4.27
C GLU A 83 -8.43 41.48 -5.43
N SER A 84 -7.92 41.83 -6.62
CA SER A 84 -7.96 41.01 -7.85
C SER A 84 -6.81 40.00 -8.03
N LEU A 85 -7.06 38.94 -8.82
CA LEU A 85 -6.23 38.53 -9.96
C LEU A 85 -6.92 37.47 -10.84
N GLU A 86 -6.35 37.18 -12.01
CA GLU A 86 -7.06 36.64 -13.18
C GLU A 86 -7.33 35.12 -13.16
N ILE A 87 -8.38 34.71 -13.87
CA ILE A 87 -8.68 33.30 -14.17
C ILE A 87 -7.80 32.84 -15.34
N GLU A 88 -6.58 32.40 -15.05
CA GLU A 88 -5.72 31.79 -16.08
C GLU A 88 -6.20 30.38 -16.47
N GLU A 89 -5.82 29.98 -17.68
CA GLU A 89 -6.53 29.02 -18.53
C GLU A 89 -6.36 27.53 -18.12
N ARG A 90 -7.10 26.65 -18.79
CA ARG A 90 -7.08 25.20 -18.56
C ARG A 90 -5.72 24.58 -18.92
N GLU A 91 -4.86 24.31 -17.94
CA GLU A 91 -3.95 23.17 -18.09
C GLU A 91 -4.77 21.86 -18.01
N GLU A 92 -4.98 21.24 -19.17
CA GLU A 92 -5.47 19.88 -19.25
C GLU A 92 -4.53 18.95 -18.46
N LEU A 93 -5.03 18.27 -17.43
CA LEU A 93 -4.27 17.17 -16.83
C LEU A 93 -3.99 16.12 -17.90
N LYS A 94 -2.75 16.12 -18.41
CA LYS A 94 -2.17 15.13 -19.32
C LYS A 94 -2.22 13.76 -18.62
N VAL A 95 -3.37 13.09 -18.69
CA VAL A 95 -3.64 11.80 -18.05
C VAL A 95 -2.47 10.86 -18.35
N PRO A 96 -1.66 10.46 -17.33
CA PRO A 96 -0.41 9.77 -17.57
C PRO A 96 -0.61 8.52 -18.42
N PHE A 97 0.40 8.16 -19.22
CA PHE A 97 0.32 6.96 -20.06
C PHE A 97 -0.05 5.71 -19.25
N SER A 98 0.44 5.60 -18.01
CA SER A 98 0.07 4.57 -17.04
C SER A 98 -1.42 4.54 -16.66
N VAL A 99 -2.11 5.68 -16.61
CA VAL A 99 -3.56 5.75 -16.32
C VAL A 99 -4.37 5.35 -17.56
N ARG A 100 -3.97 5.82 -18.75
CA ARG A 100 -4.60 5.42 -20.02
C ARG A 100 -4.44 3.92 -20.28
N LEU A 101 -3.21 3.40 -20.14
CA LEU A 101 -2.92 1.98 -20.28
C LEU A 101 -3.62 1.15 -19.19
N GLY A 102 -3.67 1.65 -17.95
CA GLY A 102 -4.39 1.02 -16.84
C GLY A 102 -5.88 0.84 -17.10
N ASN A 103 -6.56 1.80 -17.74
CA ASN A 103 -7.96 1.64 -18.15
C ASN A 103 -8.08 0.57 -19.26
N ILE A 104 -7.30 0.69 -20.34
CA ILE A 104 -7.33 -0.26 -21.47
C ILE A 104 -7.07 -1.70 -21.02
N LEU A 105 -6.16 -1.90 -20.06
CA LEU A 105 -5.87 -3.21 -19.47
C LEU A 105 -6.98 -3.68 -18.52
N ALA A 106 -7.55 -2.80 -17.70
CA ALA A 106 -8.66 -3.14 -16.83
C ALA A 106 -9.87 -3.67 -17.64
N ASP A 107 -10.21 -2.98 -18.73
CA ASP A 107 -11.34 -3.36 -19.59
C ASP A 107 -11.05 -4.67 -20.33
N SER A 108 -9.85 -4.81 -20.90
CA SER A 108 -9.44 -6.00 -21.68
C SER A 108 -9.28 -7.27 -20.83
N PHE A 109 -8.86 -7.14 -19.56
CA PHE A 109 -8.67 -8.28 -18.63
C PHE A 109 -9.77 -8.39 -17.57
N SER A 110 -10.83 -7.58 -17.66
CA SER A 110 -12.00 -7.61 -16.76
C SER A 110 -12.56 -9.02 -16.57
N THR A 111 -12.79 -9.76 -17.66
CA THR A 111 -13.26 -11.16 -17.66
C THR A 111 -12.30 -12.12 -16.93
N TYR A 112 -10.99 -11.92 -17.06
CA TYR A 112 -9.95 -12.79 -16.50
C TYR A 112 -9.58 -12.46 -15.04
N SER A 113 -9.94 -11.25 -14.56
CA SER A 113 -9.73 -10.82 -13.17
C SER A 113 -10.32 -11.75 -12.10
N LYS A 114 -11.36 -12.53 -12.46
CA LYS A 114 -12.02 -13.50 -11.58
C LYS A 114 -11.12 -14.70 -11.21
N ALA A 115 -10.22 -15.12 -12.10
CA ALA A 115 -9.43 -16.35 -11.90
C ALA A 115 -8.44 -16.27 -10.71
N PRO A 116 -7.63 -15.20 -10.53
CA PRO A 116 -6.78 -15.05 -9.35
C PRO A 116 -7.46 -14.32 -8.17
N ALA A 117 -8.77 -14.05 -8.20
CA ALA A 117 -9.43 -13.30 -7.13
C ALA A 117 -9.26 -13.95 -5.74
N SER A 118 -9.31 -15.29 -5.68
CA SER A 118 -9.03 -16.08 -4.47
C SER A 118 -7.58 -15.96 -3.98
N PHE A 119 -6.61 -15.69 -4.85
CA PHE A 119 -5.22 -15.47 -4.47
C PHE A 119 -5.04 -14.11 -3.78
N PHE A 120 -5.79 -13.08 -4.17
CA PHE A 120 -5.66 -11.75 -3.57
C PHE A 120 -6.34 -11.61 -2.20
N GLY A 121 -7.42 -12.36 -1.93
CA GLY A 121 -8.15 -12.30 -0.67
C GLY A 121 -8.93 -10.98 -0.51
N ASP A 122 -9.18 -10.54 0.73
CA ASP A 122 -9.80 -9.23 0.98
C ASP A 122 -8.80 -8.08 0.78
N ILE A 123 -8.51 -7.80 -0.49
CA ILE A 123 -7.63 -6.71 -0.89
C ILE A 123 -8.32 -5.35 -0.72
N GLN A 124 -9.66 -5.28 -0.55
CA GLN A 124 -10.41 -4.02 -0.41
C GLN A 124 -9.96 -3.27 0.84
N GLU A 125 -9.89 -3.97 1.97
CA GLU A 125 -9.40 -3.40 3.24
C GLU A 125 -7.97 -2.86 3.10
N SER A 126 -7.09 -3.61 2.41
CA SER A 126 -5.69 -3.20 2.18
C SER A 126 -5.55 -1.99 1.26
N LEU A 127 -6.41 -1.84 0.24
CA LEU A 127 -6.41 -0.69 -0.66
C LEU A 127 -6.93 0.57 0.04
N TYR A 128 -7.98 0.44 0.85
CA TYR A 128 -8.50 1.52 1.69
C TYR A 128 -7.45 2.00 2.71
N LYS A 129 -6.86 1.09 3.48
CA LYS A 129 -5.76 1.38 4.42
C LYS A 129 -4.51 1.97 3.73
N ALA A 130 -4.26 1.61 2.47
CA ALA A 130 -3.15 2.16 1.68
C ALA A 130 -3.43 3.56 1.10
N ASN A 131 -4.64 4.10 1.30
CA ASN A 131 -5.13 5.33 0.66
C ASN A 131 -5.13 5.26 -0.89
N ILE A 132 -5.42 4.08 -1.46
CA ILE A 132 -5.48 3.85 -2.90
C ILE A 132 -6.94 3.89 -3.35
N LEU A 133 -7.33 5.00 -3.98
CA LEU A 133 -8.70 5.28 -4.44
C LEU A 133 -9.05 4.51 -5.73
N MET A 134 -9.00 3.18 -5.71
CA MET A 134 -9.39 2.30 -6.81
C MET A 134 -10.20 1.10 -6.32
N PRO A 135 -11.28 0.69 -7.02
CA PRO A 135 -12.01 -0.53 -6.67
C PRO A 135 -11.14 -1.77 -6.91
N ALA A 136 -11.24 -2.76 -6.02
CA ALA A 136 -10.39 -3.96 -6.04
C ALA A 136 -10.47 -4.75 -7.35
N SER A 137 -11.65 -4.83 -7.97
CA SER A 137 -11.83 -5.45 -9.30
C SER A 137 -10.93 -4.84 -10.36
N LYS A 138 -10.84 -3.51 -10.41
CA LYS A 138 -9.96 -2.76 -11.33
C LYS A 138 -8.49 -2.98 -11.00
N TYR A 139 -8.13 -3.02 -9.72
CA TYR A 139 -6.75 -3.30 -9.30
C TYR A 139 -6.29 -4.71 -9.71
N ILE A 140 -7.15 -5.72 -9.54
CA ILE A 140 -6.87 -7.11 -9.95
C ILE A 140 -6.82 -7.23 -11.48
N ALA A 141 -7.73 -6.59 -12.22
CA ALA A 141 -7.68 -6.61 -13.69
C ALA A 141 -6.38 -5.99 -14.24
N ILE A 142 -5.92 -4.87 -13.66
CA ILE A 142 -4.64 -4.24 -14.03
C ILE A 142 -3.46 -5.14 -13.66
N SER A 143 -3.42 -5.77 -12.48
CA SER A 143 -2.30 -6.63 -12.08
C SER A 143 -2.19 -7.89 -12.93
N VAL A 144 -3.33 -8.46 -13.37
CA VAL A 144 -3.38 -9.55 -14.35
C VAL A 144 -2.88 -9.08 -15.72
N GLY A 145 -3.37 -7.95 -16.24
CA GLY A 145 -2.93 -7.43 -17.55
C GLY A 145 -1.44 -7.10 -17.59
N VAL A 146 -0.90 -6.47 -16.54
CA VAL A 146 0.54 -6.23 -16.39
C VAL A 146 1.31 -7.54 -16.27
N GLY A 147 0.80 -8.52 -15.51
CA GLY A 147 1.40 -9.86 -15.42
C GLY A 147 1.49 -10.58 -16.77
N VAL A 148 0.41 -10.57 -17.57
CA VAL A 148 0.38 -11.20 -18.90
C VAL A 148 1.35 -10.49 -19.84
N ILE A 149 1.40 -9.15 -19.85
CA ILE A 149 2.34 -8.40 -20.69
C ILE A 149 3.79 -8.63 -20.26
N ALA A 150 4.10 -8.61 -18.96
CA ALA A 150 5.45 -8.87 -18.47
C ALA A 150 5.90 -10.31 -18.81
N GLY A 151 5.03 -11.30 -18.56
CA GLY A 151 5.27 -12.69 -18.92
C GLY A 151 5.49 -12.87 -20.43
N ALA A 152 4.63 -12.29 -21.27
CA ALA A 152 4.75 -12.37 -22.72
C ALA A 152 6.00 -11.67 -23.25
N SER A 153 6.35 -10.51 -22.69
CA SER A 153 7.57 -9.77 -23.07
C SER A 153 8.83 -10.56 -22.74
N VAL A 154 8.92 -11.15 -21.54
CA VAL A 154 10.05 -11.99 -21.16
C VAL A 154 10.08 -13.29 -21.98
N ALA A 155 8.93 -13.90 -22.24
CA ALA A 155 8.83 -15.10 -23.08
C ALA A 155 9.31 -14.84 -24.53
N LEU A 156 8.93 -13.70 -25.12
CA LEU A 156 9.37 -13.28 -26.47
C LEU A 156 10.88 -12.97 -26.50
N LEU A 157 11.38 -12.19 -25.54
CA LEU A 157 12.81 -11.88 -25.43
C LEU A 157 13.65 -13.14 -25.23
N ALA A 158 13.23 -14.06 -24.35
CA ALA A 158 13.88 -15.35 -24.15
C ALA A 158 13.84 -16.22 -25.41
N ALA A 159 12.69 -16.28 -26.10
CA ALA A 159 12.57 -17.04 -27.34
C ALA A 159 13.51 -16.54 -28.44
N ILE A 160 13.63 -15.22 -28.61
CA ILE A 160 14.55 -14.61 -29.58
C ILE A 160 16.00 -14.87 -29.17
N LEU A 161 16.40 -14.49 -27.95
CA LEU A 161 17.80 -14.55 -27.52
C LEU A 161 18.33 -15.99 -27.43
N LEU A 162 17.60 -16.92 -26.79
CA LEU A 162 18.07 -18.29 -26.62
C LEU A 162 18.01 -19.10 -27.93
N SER A 163 17.07 -18.80 -28.83
CA SER A 163 17.06 -19.44 -30.15
C SER A 163 18.26 -19.03 -31.01
N THR A 164 18.77 -17.80 -30.85
CA THR A 164 19.98 -17.33 -31.56
C THR A 164 21.27 -17.90 -30.97
N ILE A 165 21.33 -18.16 -29.66
CA ILE A 165 22.55 -18.58 -28.96
C ILE A 165 22.70 -20.10 -28.83
N ILE A 166 21.60 -20.83 -28.61
CA ILE A 166 21.63 -22.25 -28.20
C ILE A 166 21.02 -23.18 -29.28
N GLY A 167 20.33 -22.64 -30.30
CA GLY A 167 19.73 -23.42 -31.40
C GLY A 167 18.54 -24.31 -31.01
N VAL A 168 18.17 -24.34 -29.72
CA VAL A 168 16.94 -24.98 -29.22
C VAL A 168 15.72 -24.14 -29.58
N THR A 169 14.55 -24.77 -29.72
CA THR A 169 13.26 -24.13 -29.98
C THR A 169 12.87 -23.16 -28.87
N GLY A 170 13.34 -21.91 -28.95
CA GLY A 170 13.21 -20.88 -27.91
C GLY A 170 11.77 -20.62 -27.45
N PHE A 171 10.77 -20.90 -28.28
CA PHE A 171 9.35 -20.85 -27.92
C PHE A 171 9.01 -21.72 -26.69
N ALA A 172 9.54 -22.95 -26.61
CA ALA A 172 9.26 -23.86 -25.50
C ALA A 172 9.80 -23.30 -24.17
N LEU A 173 11.03 -22.76 -24.19
CA LEU A 173 11.64 -22.11 -23.03
C LEU A 173 10.94 -20.79 -22.66
N GLY A 174 10.46 -20.04 -23.65
CA GLY A 174 9.63 -18.85 -23.43
C GLY A 174 8.33 -19.17 -22.66
N VAL A 175 7.63 -20.25 -23.02
CA VAL A 175 6.43 -20.72 -22.30
C VAL A 175 6.78 -21.18 -20.87
N VAL A 176 7.90 -21.88 -20.68
CA VAL A 176 8.38 -22.28 -19.33
C VAL A 176 8.70 -21.06 -18.45
N LEU A 177 9.23 -19.97 -19.03
CA LEU A 177 9.54 -18.73 -18.31
C LEU A 177 8.31 -17.81 -18.10
N PHE A 178 7.27 -17.91 -18.93
CA PHE A 178 6.04 -17.13 -18.77
C PHE A 178 5.39 -17.36 -17.40
N VAL A 179 5.23 -18.62 -16.98
CA VAL A 179 4.52 -19.02 -15.75
C VAL A 179 5.16 -18.43 -14.47
N PRO A 180 6.47 -18.57 -14.20
CA PRO A 180 7.08 -17.97 -13.02
C PRO A 180 7.09 -16.44 -13.07
N VAL A 181 7.30 -15.80 -14.23
CA VAL A 181 7.26 -14.33 -14.35
C VAL A 181 5.86 -13.77 -14.06
N PHE A 182 4.81 -14.44 -14.58
CA PHE A 182 3.43 -14.12 -14.27
C PHE A 182 3.13 -14.26 -12.76
N GLY A 183 3.52 -15.40 -12.17
CA GLY A 183 3.33 -15.68 -10.73
C GLY A 183 4.06 -14.67 -9.83
N ILE A 184 5.31 -14.33 -10.13
CA ILE A 184 6.08 -13.31 -9.40
C ILE A 184 5.40 -11.94 -9.51
N THR A 185 4.87 -11.58 -10.68
CA THR A 185 4.19 -10.29 -10.88
C THR A 185 2.89 -10.19 -10.05
N LEU A 186 2.07 -11.26 -10.02
CA LEU A 186 0.89 -11.30 -9.14
C LEU A 186 1.26 -11.28 -7.66
N MET A 187 2.35 -11.97 -7.26
CA MET A 187 2.85 -11.95 -5.89
C MET A 187 3.31 -10.55 -5.47
N MET A 188 4.03 -9.83 -6.33
CA MET A 188 4.41 -8.44 -6.10
C MET A 188 3.19 -7.52 -5.99
N ALA A 189 2.19 -7.69 -6.87
CA ALA A 189 0.94 -6.92 -6.80
C ALA A 189 0.15 -7.18 -5.50
N LYS A 190 0.18 -8.40 -4.94
CA LYS A 190 -0.45 -8.71 -3.64
C LYS A 190 0.31 -8.08 -2.46
N ILE A 191 1.64 -8.02 -2.54
CA ILE A 191 2.50 -7.48 -1.47
C ILE A 191 2.50 -5.94 -1.47
N TYR A 192 2.40 -5.30 -2.63
CA TYR A 192 2.48 -3.85 -2.78
C TYR A 192 1.52 -3.03 -1.89
N PRO A 193 0.19 -3.25 -1.89
CA PRO A 193 -0.73 -2.46 -1.05
C PRO A 193 -0.44 -2.68 0.43
N ASN A 194 -0.22 -3.93 0.86
CA ASN A 194 0.13 -4.27 2.23
C ASN A 194 1.45 -3.60 2.68
N SER A 195 2.44 -3.50 1.80
CA SER A 195 3.68 -2.75 2.07
C SER A 195 3.46 -1.24 2.15
N LYS A 196 2.45 -0.68 1.47
CA LYS A 196 2.06 0.74 1.58
C LYS A 196 1.26 1.01 2.85
N VAL A 197 0.34 0.12 3.25
CA VAL A 197 -0.34 0.15 4.57
C VAL A 197 0.70 0.18 5.68
N LYS A 198 1.63 -0.78 5.68
CA LYS A 198 2.68 -0.85 6.68
C LYS A 198 3.55 0.41 6.66
N GLY A 199 3.95 0.91 5.49
CA GLY A 199 4.72 2.16 5.37
C GLY A 199 4.00 3.39 5.95
N ARG A 200 2.66 3.51 5.81
CA ARG A 200 1.87 4.56 6.47
C ARG A 200 1.83 4.39 7.99
N SER A 201 1.66 3.16 8.48
CA SER A 201 1.63 2.89 9.93
C SER A 201 3.00 3.07 10.61
N ASP A 202 4.08 2.61 9.98
CA ASP A 202 5.45 2.80 10.45
C ASP A 202 5.78 4.31 10.50
N ALA A 203 5.42 5.08 9.45
CA ALA A 203 5.61 6.54 9.42
C ALA A 203 4.81 7.26 10.52
N PHE A 204 3.53 6.93 10.70
CA PHE A 204 2.71 7.45 11.82
C PHE A 204 3.37 7.12 13.17
N GLY A 205 3.90 5.90 13.32
CA GLY A 205 4.53 5.41 14.55
C GLY A 205 5.78 6.18 14.97
N ARG A 206 6.56 6.70 14.01
CA ARG A 206 7.76 7.52 14.29
C ARG A 206 7.43 8.90 14.82
N GLU A 207 6.40 9.55 14.28
CA GLU A 207 6.03 10.92 14.69
C GLU A 207 5.21 10.96 15.99
N MET A 208 4.57 9.84 16.34
CA MET A 208 3.70 9.72 17.51
C MET A 208 4.33 10.19 18.83
N PRO A 209 5.59 9.86 19.21
CA PRO A 209 6.21 10.37 20.43
C PRO A 209 6.45 11.89 20.44
N PHE A 210 6.51 12.54 19.28
CA PHE A 210 6.70 13.98 19.16
C PHE A 210 5.34 14.69 19.23
N ALA A 211 4.36 14.21 18.45
CA ALA A 211 2.99 14.70 18.49
C ALA A 211 2.34 14.56 19.88
N LEU A 212 2.52 13.43 20.57
CA LEU A 212 1.98 13.23 21.92
C LEU A 212 2.66 14.15 22.96
N ARG A 213 3.96 14.46 22.83
CA ARG A 213 4.63 15.46 23.69
C ARG A 213 4.14 16.89 23.39
N HIS A 214 3.86 17.22 22.13
CA HIS A 214 3.24 18.48 21.73
C HIS A 214 1.88 18.64 22.42
N MET A 215 0.99 17.66 22.27
CA MET A 215 -0.34 17.68 22.92
C MET A 215 -0.24 17.73 24.44
N ALA A 216 0.66 16.96 25.05
CA ALA A 216 0.87 16.98 26.51
C ALA A 216 1.29 18.37 27.01
N THR A 217 2.13 19.09 26.25
CA THR A 217 2.58 20.44 26.59
C THR A 217 1.42 21.44 26.54
N GLN A 218 0.61 21.41 25.48
CA GLN A 218 -0.54 22.30 25.34
C GLN A 218 -1.67 22.00 26.33
N LEU A 219 -1.94 20.72 26.61
CA LEU A 219 -2.87 20.33 27.69
C LEU A 219 -2.35 20.75 29.08
N SER A 220 -1.03 20.82 29.28
CA SER A 220 -0.44 21.38 30.51
C SER A 220 -0.64 22.90 30.62
N SER A 221 -0.75 23.63 29.51
CA SER A 221 -1.15 25.04 29.48
C SER A 221 -2.67 25.28 29.48
N GLY A 222 -3.47 24.23 29.71
CA GLY A 222 -4.93 24.34 29.81
C GLY A 222 -5.70 24.30 28.48
N SER A 223 -5.04 24.04 27.35
CA SER A 223 -5.71 23.88 26.05
C SER A 223 -6.54 22.59 26.02
N GLY A 224 -7.79 22.67 25.54
CA GLY A 224 -8.67 21.50 25.42
C GLY A 224 -8.18 20.46 24.39
N LEU A 225 -8.50 19.18 24.60
CA LEU A 225 -8.00 18.06 23.77
C LEU A 225 -8.25 18.26 22.27
N LEU A 226 -9.44 18.73 21.87
CA LEU A 226 -9.76 18.93 20.45
C LEU A 226 -8.87 20.02 19.80
N GLU A 227 -8.46 21.03 20.57
CA GLU A 227 -7.60 22.10 20.08
C GLU A 227 -6.12 21.67 20.02
N THR A 228 -5.66 20.84 20.96
CA THR A 228 -4.31 20.26 20.86
C THR A 228 -4.21 19.23 19.73
N MET A 229 -5.30 18.50 19.45
CA MET A 229 -5.44 17.72 18.21
C MET A 229 -5.39 18.61 16.97
N ARG A 230 -6.08 19.77 16.97
CA ARG A 230 -6.06 20.73 15.85
C ARG A 230 -4.65 21.26 15.59
N SER A 231 -3.92 21.66 16.62
CA SER A 231 -2.53 22.09 16.51
C SER A 231 -1.62 21.01 15.90
N VAL A 232 -1.71 19.77 16.37
CA VAL A 232 -0.98 18.62 15.77
C VAL A 232 -1.40 18.37 14.32
N SER A 233 -2.66 18.58 13.96
CA SER A 233 -3.15 18.40 12.58
C SER A 233 -2.59 19.40 11.56
N VAL A 234 -1.99 20.51 12.02
CA VAL A 234 -1.33 21.53 11.17
C VAL A 234 0.20 21.59 11.35
N SER A 235 0.78 20.81 12.27
CA SER A 235 2.22 20.86 12.63
C SER A 235 3.12 19.92 11.80
N ASP A 236 2.71 19.60 10.57
CA ASP A 236 3.43 18.77 9.59
C ASP A 236 4.09 17.47 10.10
N TYR A 237 3.36 16.68 10.89
CA TYR A 237 3.75 15.30 11.22
C TYR A 237 3.34 14.30 10.10
N GLY A 238 3.31 14.76 8.84
CA GLY A 238 2.94 13.99 7.66
C GLY A 238 1.66 13.14 7.84
N VAL A 239 1.80 11.81 7.75
CA VAL A 239 0.71 10.83 7.87
C VAL A 239 -0.04 10.95 9.21
N LEU A 240 0.61 11.38 10.28
CA LEU A 240 -0.06 11.59 11.57
C LEU A 240 -0.99 12.81 11.50
N SER A 241 -0.50 13.95 10.96
CA SER A 241 -1.32 15.15 10.77
C SER A 241 -2.49 14.91 9.79
N GLU A 242 -2.30 14.13 8.72
CA GLU A 242 -3.38 13.71 7.82
C GLU A 242 -4.53 13.03 8.56
N GLU A 243 -4.23 12.06 9.42
CA GLU A 243 -5.23 11.21 10.08
C GLU A 243 -5.87 11.90 11.29
N PHE A 244 -5.13 12.75 12.01
CA PHE A 244 -5.69 13.65 13.02
C PHE A 244 -6.67 14.65 12.37
N LYS A 245 -6.35 15.22 11.20
CA LYS A 245 -7.25 16.11 10.45
C LYS A 245 -8.56 15.40 10.05
N LYS A 246 -8.49 14.12 9.65
CA LYS A 246 -9.68 13.29 9.41
C LYS A 246 -10.48 13.06 10.70
N ALA A 247 -9.83 12.70 11.80
CA ALA A 247 -10.51 12.47 13.09
C ALA A 247 -11.23 13.73 13.60
N ILE A 248 -10.62 14.92 13.47
CA ILE A 248 -11.25 16.20 13.81
C ILE A 248 -12.49 16.44 12.95
N LEU A 249 -12.39 16.26 11.63
CA LEU A 249 -13.53 16.43 10.70
C LEU A 249 -14.67 15.45 11.00
N GLU A 250 -14.39 14.27 11.55
CA GLU A 250 -15.42 13.33 12.01
C GLU A 250 -16.10 13.81 13.29
N ILE A 251 -15.36 14.39 14.23
CA ILE A 251 -15.89 15.00 15.47
C ILE A 251 -16.73 16.25 15.15
N GLU A 252 -16.25 17.11 14.26
CA GLU A 252 -16.99 18.29 13.75
C GLU A 252 -18.30 17.91 13.03
N ARG A 253 -18.41 16.66 12.55
CA ARG A 253 -19.64 16.08 11.99
C ARG A 253 -20.51 15.33 13.00
N GLY A 254 -20.23 15.46 14.30
CA GLY A 254 -21.03 14.90 15.39
C GLY A 254 -20.67 13.49 15.84
N ALA A 255 -19.52 12.93 15.41
CA ALA A 255 -19.00 11.69 16.01
C ALA A 255 -18.37 11.96 17.38
N THR A 256 -18.42 10.97 18.29
CA THR A 256 -17.68 11.04 19.55
C THR A 256 -16.16 10.92 19.34
N ILE A 257 -15.38 11.37 20.33
CA ILE A 257 -13.91 11.26 20.30
C ILE A 257 -13.50 9.77 20.23
N GLU A 258 -14.17 8.90 20.99
CA GLU A 258 -13.93 7.45 20.92
C GLU A 258 -14.25 6.83 19.55
N GLU A 259 -15.33 7.23 18.89
CA GLU A 259 -15.65 6.74 17.53
C GLU A 259 -14.62 7.20 16.50
N ALA A 260 -14.22 8.48 16.54
CA ALA A 260 -13.20 9.02 15.64
C ALA A 260 -11.84 8.35 15.86
N PHE A 261 -11.48 8.06 17.11
CA PHE A 261 -10.28 7.30 17.45
C PHE A 261 -10.35 5.83 17.00
N GLU A 262 -11.51 5.16 17.12
CA GLU A 262 -11.61 3.76 16.69
C GLU A 262 -11.61 3.64 15.16
N ARG A 263 -12.25 4.57 14.45
CA ARG A 263 -12.14 4.66 12.98
C ARG A 263 -10.71 4.99 12.53
N MET A 264 -9.97 5.79 13.29
CA MET A 264 -8.54 6.02 13.05
C MET A 264 -7.69 4.76 13.33
N ASN A 265 -7.99 3.97 14.37
CA ASN A 265 -7.38 2.65 14.63
C ASN A 265 -7.66 1.62 13.52
N ILE A 266 -8.79 1.74 12.82
CA ILE A 266 -9.11 0.92 11.63
C ILE A 266 -8.29 1.37 10.42
N ARG A 267 -8.04 2.67 10.24
CA ARG A 267 -7.21 3.21 9.14
C ARG A 267 -5.71 2.96 9.34
N ILE A 268 -5.21 3.15 10.56
CA ILE A 268 -3.79 3.04 10.92
C ILE A 268 -3.61 1.90 11.93
N ASP A 269 -3.12 0.75 11.43
CA ASP A 269 -2.79 -0.40 12.26
C ASP A 269 -1.45 -0.23 12.98
N SER A 270 -1.44 0.62 14.02
CA SER A 270 -0.27 0.90 14.86
C SER A 270 -0.52 0.48 16.31
N PRO A 271 0.31 -0.41 16.90
CA PRO A 271 0.16 -0.82 18.31
C PRO A 271 0.21 0.35 19.29
N GLY A 272 1.10 1.33 19.05
CA GLY A 272 1.21 2.55 19.86
C GLY A 272 -0.07 3.39 19.81
N LEU A 273 -0.72 3.48 18.64
CA LEU A 273 -1.95 4.27 18.47
C LEU A 273 -3.10 3.62 19.25
N LYS A 274 -3.30 2.31 19.05
CA LYS A 274 -4.33 1.52 19.76
C LYS A 274 -4.15 1.58 21.28
N LYS A 275 -2.91 1.70 21.76
CA LYS A 275 -2.58 1.90 23.18
C LYS A 275 -2.89 3.34 23.64
N ALA A 276 -2.48 4.33 22.85
CA ALA A 276 -2.71 5.75 23.13
C ALA A 276 -4.21 6.08 23.21
N THR A 277 -5.02 5.73 22.20
CA THR A 277 -6.45 6.08 22.19
C THR A 277 -7.21 5.46 23.35
N ARG A 278 -6.88 4.21 23.74
CA ARG A 278 -7.47 3.52 24.90
C ARG A 278 -7.11 4.21 26.22
N GLN A 279 -5.85 4.61 26.40
CA GLN A 279 -5.43 5.33 27.62
C GLN A 279 -6.04 6.73 27.69
N ILE A 280 -6.15 7.44 26.55
CA ILE A 280 -6.83 8.74 26.46
C ILE A 280 -8.31 8.60 26.83
N ALA A 281 -9.04 7.67 26.20
CA ALA A 281 -10.46 7.43 26.49
C ALA A 281 -10.70 7.01 27.95
N SER A 282 -9.82 6.17 28.52
CA SER A 282 -9.86 5.82 29.95
C SER A 282 -9.64 7.03 30.86
N THR A 283 -8.68 7.90 30.52
CA THR A 283 -8.40 9.12 31.28
C THR A 283 -9.54 10.14 31.21
N LEU A 284 -10.15 10.31 30.03
CA LEU A 284 -11.34 11.16 29.84
C LEU A 284 -12.51 10.68 30.70
N ARG A 285 -12.80 9.38 30.71
CA ARG A 285 -13.89 8.78 31.51
C ARG A 285 -13.67 8.82 33.02
N THR A 286 -12.42 8.89 33.47
CA THR A 286 -12.04 8.94 34.88
C THR A 286 -11.72 10.35 35.40
N GLY A 287 -11.74 11.37 34.52
CA GLY A 287 -11.38 12.74 34.89
C GLY A 287 -9.90 12.93 35.26
N GLY A 288 -9.02 12.03 34.82
CA GLY A 288 -7.59 12.06 35.16
C GLY A 288 -6.79 13.14 34.42
N ASN A 289 -5.55 13.38 34.88
CA ASN A 289 -4.65 14.35 34.25
C ASN A 289 -4.17 13.85 32.87
N LEU A 290 -4.89 14.26 31.82
CA LEU A 290 -4.62 13.86 30.44
C LEU A 290 -3.25 14.32 29.92
N ALA A 291 -2.75 15.48 30.35
CA ALA A 291 -1.41 15.94 29.98
C ALA A 291 -0.33 14.97 30.49
N ASN A 292 -0.46 14.51 31.74
CA ASN A 292 0.44 13.52 32.31
C ASN A 292 0.30 12.14 31.63
N THR A 293 -0.92 11.69 31.35
CA THR A 293 -1.15 10.44 30.58
C THR A 293 -0.46 10.49 29.22
N LEU A 294 -0.65 11.58 28.44
CA LEU A 294 0.00 11.74 27.14
C LEU A 294 1.53 11.76 27.23
N LYS A 295 2.09 12.42 28.27
CA LYS A 295 3.54 12.42 28.53
C LYS A 295 4.09 11.03 28.80
N ILE A 296 3.36 10.21 29.58
CA ILE A 296 3.72 8.82 29.88
C ILE A 296 3.68 7.97 28.59
N ILE A 297 2.58 8.03 27.81
CA ILE A 297 2.47 7.31 26.53
C ILE A 297 3.61 7.71 25.59
N ALA A 298 3.94 9.00 25.49
CA ALA A 298 4.96 9.48 24.56
C ALA A 298 6.37 8.95 24.90
N GLU A 299 6.72 8.86 26.19
CA GLU A 299 8.00 8.27 26.58
C GLU A 299 7.99 6.73 26.47
N GLU A 300 6.84 6.10 26.68
CA GLU A 300 6.67 4.66 26.50
C GLU A 300 6.84 4.26 25.02
N VAL A 301 6.17 4.95 24.08
CA VAL A 301 6.32 4.70 22.64
C VAL A 301 7.72 5.08 22.15
N ALA A 302 8.33 6.16 22.66
CA ALA A 302 9.73 6.47 22.38
C ALA A 302 10.68 5.36 22.86
N THR A 303 10.41 4.76 24.02
CA THR A 303 11.21 3.66 24.57
C THR A 303 11.00 2.37 23.79
N GLU A 304 9.77 2.05 23.38
CA GLU A 304 9.47 0.93 22.48
C GLU A 304 10.20 1.07 21.12
N MET A 305 10.24 2.28 20.56
CA MET A 305 11.00 2.59 19.34
C MET A 305 12.52 2.40 19.54
N ARG A 306 13.08 2.91 20.64
CA ARG A 306 14.50 2.71 20.99
C ARG A 306 14.86 1.24 21.20
N MET A 307 13.98 0.45 21.83
CA MET A 307 14.18 -0.99 22.01
C MET A 307 14.20 -1.72 20.67
N LYS A 308 13.20 -1.50 19.80
CA LYS A 308 13.17 -2.09 18.44
C LYS A 308 14.43 -1.76 17.62
N LEU A 309 14.94 -0.54 17.73
CA LEU A 309 16.20 -0.14 17.07
C LEU A 309 17.41 -0.86 17.66
N LYS A 310 17.49 -0.99 18.99
CA LYS A 310 18.56 -1.75 19.68
C LYS A 310 18.55 -3.23 19.30
N ASP A 311 17.37 -3.85 19.31
CA ASP A 311 17.18 -5.26 18.96
C ASP A 311 17.57 -5.51 17.49
N PHE A 312 17.19 -4.59 16.59
CA PHE A 312 17.66 -4.62 15.20
C PHE A 312 19.18 -4.51 15.09
N ILE A 313 19.83 -3.56 15.80
CA ILE A 313 21.30 -3.42 15.80
C ILE A 313 21.98 -4.70 16.33
N GLN A 314 21.41 -5.35 17.33
CA GLN A 314 21.92 -6.63 17.87
C GLN A 314 21.80 -7.78 16.85
N VAL A 315 20.68 -7.86 16.12
CA VAL A 315 20.49 -8.83 15.02
C VAL A 315 21.46 -8.54 13.86
N LEU A 316 21.63 -7.27 13.48
CA LEU A 316 22.57 -6.85 12.45
C LEU A 316 24.03 -7.17 12.82
N ASN A 317 24.41 -6.99 14.09
CA ASN A 317 25.73 -7.37 14.59
C ASN A 317 25.97 -8.89 14.50
N THR A 318 24.96 -9.71 14.80
CA THR A 318 25.04 -11.18 14.59
C THR A 318 25.27 -11.52 13.12
N PHE A 319 24.57 -10.87 12.18
CA PHE A 319 24.82 -11.05 10.74
C PHE A 319 26.20 -10.54 10.30
N ALA A 320 26.68 -9.43 10.85
CA ALA A 320 28.02 -8.91 10.56
C ALA A 320 29.13 -9.87 11.03
N LEU A 321 28.97 -10.49 12.21
CA LEU A 321 29.85 -11.55 12.68
C LEU A 321 29.80 -12.78 11.77
N MET A 322 28.62 -13.28 11.39
CA MET A 322 28.49 -14.40 10.45
C MET A 322 29.16 -14.10 9.10
N TYR A 323 28.97 -12.88 8.56
CA TYR A 323 29.61 -12.43 7.34
C TYR A 323 31.14 -12.41 7.46
N MET A 324 31.70 -11.90 8.57
CA MET A 324 33.13 -11.92 8.84
C MET A 324 33.67 -13.35 8.94
N PHE A 325 32.98 -14.24 9.66
CA PHE A 325 33.39 -15.63 9.81
C PHE A 325 33.40 -16.39 8.47
N ILE A 326 32.38 -16.23 7.64
CA ILE A 326 32.26 -16.93 6.36
C ILE A 326 33.19 -16.34 5.29
N THR A 327 33.40 -15.01 5.28
CA THR A 327 34.15 -14.31 4.22
C THR A 327 35.65 -14.23 4.52
N VAL A 328 36.06 -14.17 5.79
CA VAL A 328 37.46 -13.96 6.19
C VAL A 328 38.00 -15.15 6.97
N VAL A 329 37.34 -15.56 8.05
CA VAL A 329 37.89 -16.56 8.97
C VAL A 329 37.94 -17.96 8.35
N ALA A 330 36.84 -18.41 7.73
CA ALA A 330 36.77 -19.75 7.13
C ALA A 330 37.73 -19.95 5.95
N PRO A 331 37.86 -19.04 4.97
CA PRO A 331 38.86 -19.16 3.91
C PRO A 331 40.29 -19.19 4.46
N VAL A 332 40.63 -18.33 5.43
CA VAL A 332 41.97 -18.29 6.04
C VAL A 332 42.27 -19.59 6.78
N LEU A 333 41.34 -20.13 7.58
CA LEU A 333 41.52 -21.40 8.31
C LEU A 333 41.66 -22.59 7.38
N ILE A 334 40.89 -22.66 6.29
CA ILE A 334 41.04 -23.74 5.29
C ILE A 334 42.40 -23.63 4.60
N THR A 335 42.82 -22.41 4.25
CA THR A 335 44.10 -22.15 3.59
C THR A 335 45.29 -22.57 4.46
N THR A 336 45.31 -22.19 5.73
CA THR A 336 46.39 -22.56 6.65
C THR A 336 46.41 -24.07 6.94
N LEU A 337 45.24 -24.71 7.06
CA LEU A 337 45.15 -26.16 7.22
C LEU A 337 45.66 -26.93 5.99
N VAL A 338 45.29 -26.50 4.78
CA VAL A 338 45.76 -27.11 3.51
C VAL A 338 47.27 -26.96 3.35
N ILE A 339 47.84 -25.80 3.70
CA ILE A 339 49.30 -25.57 3.69
C ILE A 339 49.99 -26.45 4.74
N ALA A 340 49.49 -26.51 5.97
CA ALA A 340 50.08 -27.32 7.05
C ALA A 340 50.06 -28.82 6.71
N MET A 341 48.94 -29.32 6.18
CA MET A 341 48.83 -30.71 5.72
C MET A 341 49.73 -30.98 4.50
N GLY A 342 49.87 -30.00 3.59
CA GLY A 342 50.79 -30.09 2.45
C GLY A 342 52.27 -30.20 2.86
N ILE A 343 52.68 -29.50 3.91
CA ILE A 343 54.03 -29.62 4.50
C ILE A 343 54.20 -31.02 5.14
N ALA A 344 53.23 -31.46 5.94
CA ALA A 344 53.28 -32.75 6.62
C ALA A 344 53.33 -33.96 5.66
N MET A 345 52.60 -33.89 4.54
CA MET A 345 52.51 -34.97 3.55
C MET A 345 53.53 -34.84 2.40
N LYS A 346 54.40 -33.82 2.40
CA LYS A 346 55.33 -33.46 1.30
C LYS A 346 54.65 -33.29 -0.07
N GLY A 347 53.41 -32.83 -0.08
CA GLY A 347 52.62 -32.59 -1.29
C GLY A 347 51.28 -31.96 -0.94
N LEU A 348 50.86 -30.93 -1.68
CA LEU A 348 49.59 -30.25 -1.43
C LEU A 348 48.41 -31.23 -1.65
N PRO A 349 47.50 -31.39 -0.66
CA PRO A 349 46.39 -32.34 -0.74
C PRO A 349 45.25 -31.88 -1.67
N LEU A 350 45.28 -30.61 -2.11
CA LEU A 350 44.36 -30.03 -3.09
C LEU A 350 45.18 -29.39 -4.23
N SER A 351 44.69 -29.48 -5.47
CA SER A 351 45.30 -28.77 -6.59
C SER A 351 45.01 -27.26 -6.51
N ALA A 352 45.83 -26.46 -7.20
CA ALA A 352 45.66 -25.02 -7.27
C ALA A 352 44.28 -24.62 -7.83
N ASP A 353 43.77 -25.37 -8.81
CA ASP A 353 42.47 -25.11 -9.46
C ASP A 353 41.30 -25.28 -8.49
N VAL A 354 41.37 -26.29 -7.61
CA VAL A 354 40.37 -26.52 -6.56
C VAL A 354 40.39 -25.39 -5.54
N MET A 355 41.57 -24.87 -5.18
CA MET A 355 41.69 -23.69 -4.31
C MET A 355 41.09 -22.44 -4.98
N TRP A 356 41.33 -22.20 -6.27
CA TRP A 356 40.73 -21.09 -7.01
C TRP A 356 39.19 -21.19 -7.06
N ILE A 357 38.64 -22.36 -7.38
CA ILE A 357 37.20 -22.62 -7.37
C ILE A 357 36.62 -22.37 -5.98
N LEU A 358 37.30 -22.80 -4.92
CA LEU A 358 36.88 -22.60 -3.54
C LEU A 358 36.84 -21.11 -3.14
N TYR A 359 37.85 -20.31 -3.49
CA TYR A 359 37.84 -18.87 -3.22
C TYR A 359 36.74 -18.15 -4.01
N VAL A 360 36.50 -18.51 -5.27
CA VAL A 360 35.40 -17.96 -6.08
C VAL A 360 34.04 -18.31 -5.46
N ALA A 361 33.87 -19.52 -4.92
CA ALA A 361 32.65 -19.91 -4.20
C ALA A 361 32.46 -19.09 -2.92
N PHE A 362 33.50 -18.92 -2.09
CA PHE A 362 33.43 -18.06 -0.90
C PHE A 362 33.11 -16.60 -1.25
N PHE A 363 33.70 -16.06 -2.32
CA PHE A 363 33.42 -14.71 -2.79
C PHE A 363 31.97 -14.54 -3.29
N GLY A 364 31.43 -15.55 -3.98
CA GLY A 364 30.01 -15.59 -4.36
C GLY A 364 29.06 -15.61 -3.15
N VAL A 365 29.39 -16.39 -2.11
CA VAL A 365 28.65 -16.40 -0.84
C VAL A 365 28.74 -15.06 -0.12
N ALA A 366 29.91 -14.39 -0.13
CA ALA A 366 30.08 -13.07 0.46
C ALA A 366 29.21 -12.00 -0.24
N ILE A 367 29.16 -12.01 -1.58
CA ILE A 367 28.28 -11.13 -2.37
C ILE A 367 26.80 -11.38 -2.02
N TYR A 368 26.39 -12.66 -1.95
CA TYR A 368 25.03 -13.03 -1.58
C TYR A 368 24.66 -12.53 -0.16
N LEU A 369 25.53 -12.74 0.83
CA LEU A 369 25.34 -12.27 2.20
C LEU A 369 25.31 -10.75 2.28
N SER A 370 26.16 -10.04 1.54
CA SER A 370 26.15 -8.57 1.46
C SER A 370 24.82 -8.03 0.92
N PHE A 371 24.31 -8.61 -0.17
CA PHE A 371 22.99 -8.28 -0.72
C PHE A 371 21.86 -8.61 0.25
N MET A 372 21.96 -9.73 0.98
CA MET A 372 20.98 -10.12 2.00
C MET A 372 20.96 -9.13 3.17
N VAL A 373 22.11 -8.74 3.71
CA VAL A 373 22.22 -7.76 4.81
C VAL A 373 21.62 -6.42 4.40
N LYS A 374 21.95 -5.92 3.20
CA LYS A 374 21.37 -4.67 2.67
C LYS A 374 19.84 -4.73 2.52
N ARG A 375 19.27 -5.91 2.26
CA ARG A 375 17.82 -6.11 2.21
C ARG A 375 17.13 -6.05 3.59
N PHE A 376 17.89 -6.20 4.68
CA PHE A 376 17.40 -6.10 6.05
C PHE A 376 17.56 -4.70 6.67
N GLU A 377 18.11 -3.72 5.94
CA GLU A 377 18.14 -2.31 6.38
C GLU A 377 16.70 -1.81 6.65
N PRO A 378 16.35 -1.41 7.89
CA PRO A 378 15.05 -0.84 8.18
C PRO A 378 14.92 0.51 7.48
N LYS A 379 13.72 0.81 6.98
CA LYS A 379 13.38 2.12 6.43
C LYS A 379 13.07 3.07 7.59
N VAL A 380 14.14 3.47 8.29
CA VAL A 380 14.11 4.44 9.40
C VAL A 380 13.40 5.71 8.97
#